data_AF-A0A653ML00-F1
#
_entry.id   AF-A0A653ML00-F1
#
_cell.length_a   1.000
_cell.length_b   1.000
_cell.length_c   1.000
_cell.angle_alpha   90.00
_cell.angle_beta   90.00
_cell.angle_gamma   90.00
#
_symmetry.space_group_name_H-M   'P 1'
#
loop_
_entity.id
_entity.type
_entity.pdbx_description
1 polymer ?
#
loop_
_entity_poly.entity_id
_entity_poly.type
_entity_poly.pdbx_seq_one_letter_code
_entity_poly.pdbx_strand_id
1 'polypeptide(L)'
;MQISGADMSEARLNALRQRVREALCLPARPPGKEHVGIAGSGAQQGSAVVEFTFLAVLLMVPVVYFVVTVGQIQGGSFAVVGAADQAAKVFVTQSDPASARIAAERSVLVALKDYGHSPESTSVTITCDRAGCLSAGTTVTVTVQLDVSLPMMPLGDSLNLKASRLSASASQVVGRYQ
;
A
#
# COMPACT_ATOMS: atom_id res chain seq x y z
N MET A 1 -32.96 -43.50 80.60
CA MET A 1 -32.88 -43.61 79.14
C MET A 1 -31.41 -43.54 78.74
N GLN A 2 -30.69 -44.65 78.90
CA GLN A 2 -29.26 -44.77 78.64
C GLN A 2 -29.06 -45.02 77.14
N ILE A 3 -28.36 -44.14 76.44
CA ILE A 3 -27.67 -44.46 75.19
C ILE A 3 -26.26 -43.88 75.32
N SER A 4 -25.31 -44.80 75.42
CA SER A 4 -23.92 -44.60 75.79
C SER A 4 -23.17 -43.77 74.74
N GLY A 5 -22.30 -42.85 75.17
CA GLY A 5 -21.41 -42.10 74.27
C GLY A 5 -20.50 -42.99 73.40
N ALA A 6 -20.39 -44.28 73.72
CA ALA A 6 -19.72 -45.29 72.89
C ALA A 6 -20.46 -45.58 71.56
N ASP A 7 -21.80 -45.55 71.55
CA ASP A 7 -22.64 -45.90 70.40
C ASP A 7 -22.49 -44.89 69.24
N MET A 8 -22.34 -43.61 69.60
CA MET A 8 -22.19 -42.53 68.62
C MET A 8 -20.80 -42.52 67.95
N SER A 9 -19.78 -43.06 68.65
CA SER A 9 -18.43 -43.25 68.11
C SER A 9 -18.36 -44.42 67.13
N GLU A 10 -19.05 -45.54 67.44
CA GLU A 10 -19.13 -46.69 66.52
C GLU A 10 -19.89 -46.35 65.23
N ALA A 11 -21.00 -45.61 65.33
CA ALA A 11 -21.75 -45.17 64.16
C ALA A 11 -20.91 -44.28 63.23
N ARG A 12 -20.09 -43.38 63.79
CA ARG A 12 -19.17 -42.53 63.01
C ARG A 12 -18.02 -43.32 62.41
N LEU A 13 -17.48 -44.30 63.13
CA LEU A 13 -16.40 -45.16 62.64
C LEU A 13 -16.88 -46.05 61.49
N ASN A 14 -18.10 -46.57 61.56
CA ASN A 14 -18.71 -47.37 60.49
C ASN A 14 -19.02 -46.51 59.26
N ALA A 15 -19.54 -45.29 59.43
CA ALA A 15 -19.75 -44.35 58.32
C ALA A 15 -18.43 -43.96 57.63
N LEU A 16 -17.36 -43.75 58.41
CA LEU A 16 -16.03 -43.47 57.88
C LEU A 16 -15.45 -44.67 57.11
N ARG A 17 -15.57 -45.88 57.66
CA ARG A 17 -15.16 -47.13 56.99
C ARG A 17 -15.92 -47.36 55.70
N GLN A 18 -17.21 -47.05 55.66
CA GLN A 18 -18.05 -47.20 54.46
C GLN A 18 -17.65 -46.23 53.36
N ARG A 19 -17.38 -44.96 53.70
CA ARG A 19 -16.85 -43.95 52.76
C ARG A 19 -15.45 -44.28 52.26
N VAL A 20 -14.58 -44.79 53.13
CA VAL A 20 -13.23 -45.23 52.74
C VAL A 20 -13.30 -46.44 51.81
N ARG A 21 -14.23 -47.37 52.04
CA ARG A 21 -14.44 -48.53 51.17
C ARG A 21 -15.02 -48.14 49.81
N GLU A 22 -15.93 -47.17 49.74
CA GLU A 22 -16.38 -46.59 48.46
C GLU A 22 -15.26 -45.86 47.72
N ALA A 23 -14.41 -45.12 48.45
CA ALA A 23 -13.25 -44.44 47.86
C ALA A 23 -12.19 -45.44 47.33
N LEU A 24 -12.00 -46.57 48.02
CA LEU A 24 -11.04 -47.62 47.63
C LEU A 24 -11.59 -48.56 46.55
N CYS A 25 -12.90 -48.78 46.49
CA CYS A 25 -13.56 -49.59 45.46
C CYS A 25 -13.97 -48.77 44.23
N LEU A 26 -13.60 -47.48 44.16
CA LEU A 26 -13.68 -46.73 42.91
C LEU A 26 -12.81 -47.48 41.89
N PRO A 27 -13.39 -47.95 40.77
CA PRO A 27 -12.60 -48.54 39.72
C PRO A 27 -11.56 -47.50 39.28
N ALA A 28 -10.31 -47.93 39.14
CA ALA A 28 -9.31 -47.17 38.42
C ALA A 28 -9.97 -46.70 37.12
N ARG A 29 -9.99 -45.39 36.89
CA ARG A 29 -10.40 -44.81 35.61
C ARG A 29 -9.67 -45.63 34.54
N PRO A 30 -10.38 -46.25 33.58
CA PRO A 30 -9.71 -47.12 32.62
C PRO A 30 -8.56 -46.32 32.00
N PRO A 31 -7.38 -46.92 31.80
CA PRO A 31 -6.36 -46.31 30.97
C PRO A 31 -6.92 -46.24 29.55
N GLY A 32 -7.65 -45.17 29.27
CA GLY A 32 -8.10 -44.79 27.94
C GLY A 32 -6.90 -44.21 27.21
N LYS A 33 -5.94 -45.09 26.88
CA LYS A 33 -4.79 -44.87 26.00
C LYS A 33 -4.08 -43.53 26.22
N GLU A 34 -3.15 -43.50 27.17
CA GLU A 34 -1.95 -42.69 27.00
C GLU A 34 -1.22 -43.18 25.74
N HIS A 35 -1.37 -42.44 24.64
CA HIS A 35 -0.35 -42.43 23.62
C HIS A 35 0.85 -41.65 24.17
N VAL A 36 1.83 -42.43 24.60
CA VAL A 36 3.27 -42.14 24.69
C VAL A 36 3.68 -40.89 23.91
N GLY A 37 4.35 -39.97 24.58
CA GLY A 37 4.94 -38.79 23.96
C GLY A 37 5.88 -39.13 22.81
N ILE A 38 5.57 -38.58 21.64
CA ILE A 38 6.54 -37.81 20.87
C ILE A 38 6.10 -36.36 21.04
N ALA A 39 7.08 -35.46 21.10
CA ALA A 39 7.00 -34.00 21.05
C ALA A 39 5.75 -33.41 20.37
N GLY A 40 5.40 -32.16 20.68
CA GLY A 40 4.42 -31.39 19.89
C GLY A 40 4.65 -31.62 18.39
N SER A 41 3.81 -32.45 17.77
CA SER A 41 4.04 -32.93 16.40
C SER A 41 2.80 -33.66 15.84
N GLY A 42 1.61 -33.27 16.28
CA GLY A 42 0.44 -33.28 15.37
C GLY A 42 0.42 -32.01 14.49
N ALA A 43 1.43 -31.15 14.67
CA ALA A 43 1.65 -29.93 13.95
C ALA A 43 2.40 -30.23 12.64
N GLN A 44 1.95 -29.64 11.54
CA GLN A 44 2.69 -29.45 10.27
C GLN A 44 2.84 -30.59 9.23
N GLN A 45 2.12 -31.72 9.23
CA GLN A 45 2.35 -32.73 8.16
C GLN A 45 1.56 -32.56 6.85
N GLY A 46 0.74 -31.51 6.68
CA GLY A 46 0.00 -31.24 5.44
C GLY A 46 -0.05 -29.77 5.00
N SER A 47 0.61 -28.88 5.74
CA SER A 47 0.53 -27.43 5.50
C SER A 47 1.73 -26.85 4.76
N ALA A 48 2.75 -27.63 4.40
CA ALA A 48 3.94 -27.06 3.74
C ALA A 48 3.61 -26.35 2.42
N VAL A 49 2.73 -26.93 1.60
CA VAL A 49 2.29 -26.30 0.34
C VAL A 49 1.42 -25.07 0.62
N VAL A 50 0.49 -25.15 1.59
CA VAL A 50 -0.42 -24.04 1.92
C VAL A 50 0.32 -22.88 2.58
N GLU A 51 1.24 -23.16 3.50
CA GLU A 51 2.08 -22.18 4.19
C GLU A 51 3.05 -21.51 3.22
N PHE A 52 3.69 -22.29 2.34
CA PHE A 52 4.52 -21.73 1.28
C PHE A 52 3.70 -20.88 0.31
N THR A 53 2.52 -21.35 -0.10
CA THR A 53 1.63 -20.59 -0.99
C THR A 53 1.15 -19.30 -0.31
N PHE A 54 0.79 -19.38 0.96
CA PHE A 54 0.39 -18.22 1.74
C PHE A 54 1.53 -17.20 1.86
N LEU A 55 2.74 -17.64 2.23
CA LEU A 55 3.92 -16.78 2.29
C LEU A 55 4.27 -16.19 0.92
N ALA A 56 4.19 -17.00 -0.13
CA ALA A 56 4.43 -16.58 -1.51
C ALA A 56 3.44 -15.49 -1.91
N VAL A 57 2.14 -15.66 -1.67
CA VAL A 57 1.13 -14.64 -1.97
C VAL A 57 1.30 -13.40 -1.08
N LEU A 58 1.56 -13.60 0.21
CA LEU A 58 1.79 -12.52 1.18
C LEU A 58 2.99 -11.65 0.79
N LEU A 59 4.03 -12.23 0.19
CA LEU A 59 5.19 -11.50 -0.34
C LEU A 59 4.97 -10.99 -1.76
N MET A 60 4.33 -11.78 -2.63
CA MET A 60 4.12 -11.45 -4.04
C MET A 60 3.19 -10.25 -4.20
N VAL A 61 2.10 -10.18 -3.43
CA VAL A 61 1.13 -9.08 -3.55
C VAL A 61 1.77 -7.70 -3.27
N PRO A 62 2.48 -7.49 -2.14
CA PRO A 62 3.20 -6.23 -1.89
C PRO A 62 4.29 -5.94 -2.93
N VAL A 63 5.02 -6.96 -3.39
CA VAL A 63 6.08 -6.77 -4.40
C VAL A 63 5.49 -6.32 -5.73
N VAL A 64 4.42 -6.97 -6.21
CA VAL A 64 3.74 -6.56 -7.44
C VAL A 64 3.17 -5.16 -7.30
N TYR A 65 2.54 -4.86 -6.16
CA TYR A 65 2.04 -3.51 -5.87
C TYR A 65 3.16 -2.45 -5.91
N PHE A 66 4.30 -2.76 -5.29
CA PHE A 66 5.47 -1.89 -5.29
C PHE A 66 6.01 -1.66 -6.70
N VAL A 67 6.19 -2.72 -7.49
CA VAL A 67 6.66 -2.64 -8.88
C VAL A 67 5.73 -1.80 -9.74
N VAL A 68 4.41 -2.00 -9.64
CA VAL A 68 3.42 -1.19 -10.38
C VAL A 68 3.49 0.27 -9.96
N THR A 69 3.56 0.55 -8.65
CA THR A 69 3.63 1.92 -8.12
C THR A 69 4.88 2.65 -8.60
N VAL A 70 6.03 1.99 -8.51
CA VAL A 70 7.31 2.55 -8.98
C VAL A 70 7.29 2.74 -10.49
N GLY A 71 6.70 1.81 -11.26
CA GLY A 71 6.53 1.94 -12.71
C GLY A 71 5.71 3.19 -13.09
N GLN A 72 4.62 3.47 -12.37
CA GLN A 72 3.82 4.69 -12.56
C GLN A 72 4.62 5.97 -12.26
N ILE A 73 5.43 5.97 -11.19
CA ILE A 73 6.30 7.10 -10.84
C ILE A 73 7.37 7.34 -11.92
N GLN A 74 7.98 6.27 -12.42
CA GLN A 74 8.98 6.35 -13.50
C GLN A 74 8.35 6.87 -14.79
N GLY A 75 7.20 6.33 -15.20
CA GLY A 75 6.44 6.79 -16.35
C GLY A 75 6.06 8.28 -16.23
N GLY A 76 5.49 8.67 -15.09
CA GLY A 76 5.15 10.07 -14.82
C GLY A 76 6.36 11.01 -14.86
N SER A 77 7.55 10.55 -14.47
CA SER A 77 8.79 11.35 -14.50
C SER A 77 9.21 11.65 -15.93
N PHE A 78 9.14 10.66 -16.82
CA PHE A 78 9.38 10.87 -18.25
C PHE A 78 8.30 11.74 -18.89
N ALA A 79 7.04 11.58 -18.46
CA ALA A 79 5.92 12.38 -18.90
C ALA A 79 6.13 13.87 -18.61
N VAL A 80 6.47 14.26 -17.38
CA VAL A 80 6.68 15.68 -17.01
C VAL A 80 7.90 16.29 -17.70
N VAL A 81 8.98 15.53 -17.90
CA VAL A 81 10.17 16.00 -18.62
C VAL A 81 9.85 16.24 -20.09
N GLY A 82 9.19 15.28 -20.75
CA GLY A 82 8.77 15.42 -22.14
C GLY A 82 7.75 16.55 -22.32
N ALA A 83 6.78 16.66 -21.42
CA ALA A 83 5.79 17.73 -21.43
C ALA A 83 6.44 19.12 -21.30
N ALA A 84 7.37 19.31 -20.36
CA ALA A 84 8.06 20.59 -20.19
C ALA A 84 8.88 20.97 -21.43
N ASP A 85 9.65 20.03 -21.99
CA ASP A 85 10.45 20.23 -23.19
C ASP A 85 9.58 20.61 -24.41
N GLN A 86 8.50 19.87 -24.65
CA GLN A 86 7.59 20.14 -25.76
C GLN A 86 6.85 21.47 -25.59
N ALA A 87 6.39 21.76 -24.37
CA ALA A 87 5.71 23.01 -24.07
C ALA A 87 6.62 24.22 -24.28
N ALA A 88 7.89 24.15 -23.85
CA ALA A 88 8.86 25.23 -24.06
C ALA A 88 9.13 25.47 -25.56
N LYS A 89 9.27 24.41 -26.34
CA LYS A 89 9.47 24.49 -27.80
C LYS A 89 8.26 25.09 -28.52
N VAL A 90 7.06 24.61 -28.21
CA VAL A 90 5.82 25.11 -28.83
C VAL A 90 5.52 26.54 -28.42
N PHE A 91 5.86 26.93 -27.19
CA PHE A 91 5.64 28.30 -26.72
C PHE A 91 6.39 29.32 -27.59
N VAL A 92 7.67 29.07 -27.91
CA VAL A 92 8.50 30.03 -28.66
C VAL A 92 8.22 30.08 -30.16
N THR A 93 7.39 29.17 -30.70
CA THR A 93 6.98 29.21 -32.13
C THR A 93 5.72 30.03 -32.35
N GLN A 94 4.99 30.38 -31.30
CA GLN A 94 3.80 31.22 -31.41
C GLN A 94 4.18 32.69 -31.50
N SER A 95 3.31 33.47 -32.15
CA SER A 95 3.49 34.91 -32.37
C SER A 95 2.90 35.79 -31.27
N ASP A 96 1.99 35.24 -30.46
CA ASP A 96 1.28 35.97 -29.41
C ASP A 96 1.37 35.23 -28.05
N PRO A 97 1.57 35.93 -26.92
CA PRO A 97 1.72 35.26 -25.62
C PRO A 97 0.49 34.47 -25.16
N ALA A 98 -0.73 34.87 -25.54
CA ALA A 98 -1.94 34.14 -25.17
C ALA A 98 -2.06 32.86 -25.98
N SER A 99 -1.81 32.91 -27.29
CA SER A 99 -1.77 31.70 -28.12
C SER A 99 -0.61 30.76 -27.74
N ALA A 100 0.55 31.31 -27.39
CA ALA A 100 1.71 30.59 -26.85
C ALA A 100 1.36 29.77 -25.61
N ARG A 101 0.69 30.39 -24.64
CA ARG A 101 0.27 29.71 -23.40
C ARG A 101 -0.72 28.59 -23.70
N ILE A 102 -1.75 28.85 -24.51
CA ILE A 102 -2.75 27.83 -24.87
C ILE A 102 -2.10 26.66 -25.62
N ALA A 103 -1.18 26.94 -26.54
CA ALA A 103 -0.47 25.91 -27.30
C ALA A 103 0.43 25.06 -26.39
N ALA A 104 1.19 25.70 -25.49
CA ALA A 104 2.02 25.03 -24.50
C ALA A 104 1.19 24.13 -23.56
N GLU A 105 0.09 24.64 -23.01
CA GLU A 105 -0.82 23.88 -22.15
C GLU A 105 -1.40 22.67 -22.90
N ARG A 106 -1.82 22.83 -24.16
CA ARG A 106 -2.30 21.70 -24.98
C ARG A 106 -1.21 20.66 -25.23
N SER A 107 0.03 21.08 -25.49
CA SER A 107 1.15 20.16 -25.64
C SER A 107 1.42 19.35 -24.36
N VAL A 108 1.33 20.00 -23.18
CA VAL A 108 1.42 19.29 -21.90
C VAL A 108 0.30 18.25 -21.78
N LEU A 109 -0.94 18.62 -22.10
CA LEU A 109 -2.08 17.71 -22.01
C LEU A 109 -1.92 16.47 -22.90
N VAL A 110 -1.44 16.64 -24.13
CA VAL A 110 -1.18 15.51 -25.03
C VAL A 110 -0.06 14.64 -24.47
N ALA A 111 1.07 15.24 -24.10
CA ALA A 111 2.22 14.51 -23.57
C ALA A 111 1.87 13.71 -22.30
N LEU A 112 1.08 14.27 -21.39
CA LEU A 112 0.67 13.56 -20.16
C LEU A 112 -0.37 12.48 -20.43
N LYS A 113 -1.27 12.70 -21.39
CA LYS A 113 -2.25 11.70 -21.81
C LYS A 113 -1.59 10.45 -22.40
N ASP A 114 -0.46 10.60 -23.10
CA ASP A 114 0.31 9.48 -23.64
C ASP A 114 0.82 8.53 -22.53
N TYR A 115 1.00 9.04 -21.31
CA TYR A 115 1.36 8.26 -20.11
C TYR A 115 0.16 7.89 -19.22
N GLY A 116 -1.07 8.19 -19.67
CA GLY A 116 -2.29 7.85 -18.93
C GLY A 116 -2.63 8.79 -17.76
N HIS A 117 -2.06 9.99 -17.72
CA HIS A 117 -2.33 10.97 -16.66
C HIS A 117 -3.45 11.97 -17.05
N SER A 118 -4.22 12.38 -16.05
CA SER A 118 -5.34 13.33 -16.21
C SER A 118 -4.88 14.80 -16.15
N PRO A 119 -5.54 15.72 -16.88
CA PRO A 119 -5.35 17.16 -16.72
C PRO A 119 -5.49 17.65 -15.28
N GLU A 120 -6.41 17.06 -14.51
CA GLU A 120 -6.80 17.56 -13.19
C GLU A 120 -5.69 17.42 -12.13
N SER A 121 -4.75 16.50 -12.34
CA SER A 121 -3.60 16.27 -11.48
C SER A 121 -2.35 17.05 -11.91
N THR A 122 -2.49 18.04 -12.80
CA THR A 122 -1.37 18.71 -13.45
C THR A 122 -1.42 20.22 -13.23
N SER A 123 -0.25 20.83 -13.03
CA SER A 123 -0.08 22.29 -13.09
C SER A 123 1.04 22.68 -14.06
N VAL A 124 0.87 23.81 -14.73
CA VAL A 124 1.86 24.37 -15.67
C VAL A 124 2.18 25.79 -15.25
N THR A 125 3.47 26.09 -15.12
CA THR A 125 3.98 27.43 -14.81
C THR A 125 4.95 27.87 -15.89
N ILE A 126 4.75 29.07 -16.43
CA ILE A 126 5.61 29.64 -17.47
C ILE A 126 6.27 30.89 -16.91
N THR A 127 7.59 30.96 -16.98
CA THR A 127 8.40 32.08 -16.50
C THR A 127 9.35 32.56 -17.58
N CYS A 128 9.66 33.84 -17.58
CA CYS A 128 10.51 34.47 -18.59
C CYS A 128 11.56 35.32 -17.87
N ASP A 129 12.80 35.32 -18.38
CA ASP A 129 13.91 36.06 -17.78
C ASP A 129 13.78 37.59 -17.92
N ARG A 130 12.97 38.07 -18.87
CA ARG A 130 12.74 39.48 -19.19
C ARG A 130 11.27 39.77 -19.50
N ALA A 131 10.92 41.06 -19.48
CA ALA A 131 9.61 41.53 -19.94
C ALA A 131 9.42 41.23 -21.44
N GLY A 132 8.25 40.69 -21.80
CA GLY A 132 7.94 40.27 -23.17
C GLY A 132 8.53 38.88 -23.49
N CYS A 133 7.81 37.83 -23.08
CA CYS A 133 8.21 36.43 -23.20
C CYS A 133 8.56 35.98 -24.64
N LEU A 134 7.97 36.61 -25.65
CA LEU A 134 8.21 36.30 -27.07
C LEU A 134 9.17 37.30 -27.75
N SER A 135 9.87 38.12 -26.98
CA SER A 135 10.90 39.00 -27.53
C SER A 135 12.14 38.20 -27.89
N ALA A 136 12.79 38.57 -28.99
CA ALA A 136 13.97 37.85 -29.47
C ALA A 136 15.10 37.79 -28.41
N GLY A 137 15.62 36.58 -28.20
CA GLY A 137 16.65 36.27 -27.21
C GLY A 137 16.15 36.11 -25.78
N THR A 138 14.86 36.29 -25.49
CA THR A 138 14.28 35.99 -24.17
C THR A 138 14.34 34.48 -23.91
N THR A 139 14.65 34.10 -22.67
CA THR A 139 14.63 32.69 -22.24
C THR A 139 13.31 32.40 -21.55
N VAL A 140 12.52 31.51 -22.13
CA VAL A 140 11.25 31.04 -21.57
C VAL A 140 11.51 29.72 -20.85
N THR A 141 11.10 29.60 -19.60
CA THR A 141 11.17 28.37 -18.81
C THR A 141 9.76 27.89 -18.48
N VAL A 142 9.43 26.68 -18.93
CA VAL A 142 8.18 26.01 -18.62
C VAL A 142 8.43 24.95 -17.56
N THR A 143 7.65 25.00 -16.47
CA THR A 143 7.67 24.02 -15.39
C THR A 143 6.35 23.27 -15.40
N VAL A 144 6.42 21.94 -15.42
CA VAL A 144 5.26 21.04 -15.33
C VAL A 144 5.32 20.30 -14.01
N GLN A 145 4.18 20.20 -13.33
CA GLN A 145 4.03 19.42 -12.11
C GLN A 145 2.90 18.41 -12.30
N LEU A 146 3.10 17.21 -11.79
CA LEU A 146 2.15 16.10 -11.88
C LEU A 146 2.04 15.39 -10.52
N ASP A 147 0.82 15.26 -10.02
CA ASP A 147 0.51 14.48 -8.83
C ASP A 147 0.08 13.05 -9.23
N VAL A 148 0.89 12.05 -8.87
CA VAL A 148 0.64 10.64 -9.20
C VAL A 148 -0.26 10.01 -8.14
N SER A 149 -1.42 9.49 -8.54
CA SER A 149 -2.35 8.75 -7.64
C SER A 149 -1.86 7.33 -7.35
N LEU A 150 -2.30 6.77 -6.21
CA LEU A 150 -1.99 5.38 -5.82
C LEU A 150 -2.71 4.37 -6.72
N PRO A 151 -2.02 3.35 -7.25
CA PRO A 151 -2.67 2.32 -8.06
C PRO A 151 -3.62 1.46 -7.21
N MET A 152 -4.71 1.00 -7.83
CA MET A 152 -5.66 0.02 -7.25
C MET A 152 -6.28 0.44 -5.90
N MET A 153 -6.35 1.73 -5.59
CA MET A 153 -6.95 2.26 -4.38
C MET A 153 -8.36 2.84 -4.68
N PRO A 154 -9.46 2.14 -4.33
CA PRO A 154 -10.82 2.53 -4.73
C PRO A 154 -11.31 3.86 -4.14
N LEU A 155 -10.67 4.38 -3.09
CA LEU A 155 -10.97 5.67 -2.46
C LEU A 155 -9.80 6.67 -2.57
N GLY A 156 -8.81 6.41 -3.43
CA GLY A 156 -7.60 7.22 -3.51
C GLY A 156 -7.89 8.65 -3.95
N ASP A 157 -8.71 8.81 -4.99
CA ASP A 157 -9.02 10.12 -5.56
C ASP A 157 -9.97 10.95 -4.66
N SER A 158 -10.94 10.31 -3.99
CA SER A 158 -11.86 11.00 -3.08
C SER A 158 -11.18 11.50 -1.81
N LEU A 159 -10.15 10.79 -1.33
CA LEU A 159 -9.33 11.16 -0.17
C LEU A 159 -8.10 12.01 -0.53
N ASN A 160 -7.92 12.39 -1.80
CA ASN A 160 -6.75 13.13 -2.29
C ASN A 160 -5.39 12.47 -1.94
N LEU A 161 -5.36 11.14 -1.89
CA LEU A 161 -4.13 10.39 -1.58
C LEU A 161 -3.21 10.35 -2.81
N LYS A 162 -2.10 11.08 -2.74
CA LYS A 162 -1.06 11.11 -3.78
C LYS A 162 0.13 10.25 -3.37
N ALA A 163 0.61 9.42 -4.28
CA ALA A 163 1.80 8.60 -4.09
C ALA A 163 3.08 9.45 -4.16
N SER A 164 3.12 10.42 -5.09
CA SER A 164 4.26 11.32 -5.28
C SER A 164 3.85 12.56 -6.07
N ARG A 165 4.61 13.65 -5.89
CA ARG A 165 4.56 14.85 -6.73
C ARG A 165 5.81 14.93 -7.57
N LEU A 166 5.63 14.93 -8.89
CA LEU A 166 6.70 15.00 -9.87
C LEU A 166 6.77 16.41 -10.44
N SER A 167 7.97 16.91 -10.71
CA SER A 167 8.17 18.20 -11.36
C SER A 167 9.38 18.17 -12.28
N ALA A 168 9.24 18.81 -13.44
CA ALA A 168 10.34 19.05 -14.37
C ALA A 168 10.20 20.43 -14.99
N SER A 169 11.32 20.99 -15.44
CA SER A 169 11.34 22.26 -16.17
C SER A 169 12.23 22.17 -17.40
N ALA A 170 11.89 22.95 -18.43
CA ALA A 170 12.68 23.09 -19.64
C ALA A 170 12.72 24.56 -20.07
N SER A 171 13.87 24.98 -20.60
CA SER A 171 14.09 26.35 -21.03
C SER A 171 14.38 26.41 -22.52
N GLN A 172 13.78 27.37 -23.22
CA GLN A 172 13.96 27.60 -24.65
C GLN A 172 14.18 29.10 -24.92
N VAL A 173 15.16 29.40 -25.76
CA VAL A 173 15.46 30.78 -26.19
C VAL A 173 14.62 31.12 -27.42
N VAL A 174 14.00 32.29 -27.42
CA VAL A 174 13.26 32.82 -28.59
C VAL A 174 14.25 33.22 -29.68
N GLY A 175 14.11 32.62 -30.86
CA GLY A 175 14.97 32.91 -32.02
C GLY A 175 14.85 34.35 -32.51
N ARG A 176 15.94 34.88 -33.09
CA ARG A 176 15.95 36.21 -33.74
C ARG A 176 15.40 36.23 -35.16
N TYR A 177 15.16 35.05 -35.74
CA TYR A 177 14.68 34.88 -37.11
C TYR A 177 13.38 34.09 -37.04
N GLN A 178 12.26 34.80 -37.14
CA GLN A 178 10.92 34.23 -37.34
C GLN A 178 10.39 34.72 -38.68
#